data_AF-A0A7X0L4U2-F1
#
_entry.id   AF-A0A7X0L4U2-F1
#
_cell.length_a   1.000
_cell.length_b   1.000
_cell.length_c   1.000
_cell.angle_alpha   90.00
_cell.angle_beta   90.00
_cell.angle_gamma   90.00
#
_symmetry.space_group_name_H-M   'P 1'
#
loop_
_entity.id
_entity.type
_entity.pdbx_description
1 polymer ?
#
loop_
_entity_poly.entity_id
_entity_poly.type
_entity_poly.pdbx_seq_one_letter_code
_entity_poly.pdbx_strand_id
1 'polypeptide(L)' 'EFASLGADGFGFSDTRQAARRFFKNDTHSIVVKALQLLARRGEVDAQAPAQAIEKYRLLDVNAGTTGGAGGES' A
#
# COMPACT_ATOMS: atom_id res chain seq x y z
N GLU A 1 7.57 -2.98 17.32
CA GLU A 1 8.40 -2.60 16.14
C GLU A 1 7.70 -1.46 15.41
N PHE A 2 8.45 -0.54 14.80
CA PHE A 2 7.90 0.61 14.07
C PHE A 2 8.26 0.51 12.58
N ALA A 3 7.35 0.96 11.72
CA ALA A 3 7.60 1.08 10.29
C ALA A 3 6.93 2.34 9.74
N SER A 4 7.62 3.02 8.82
CA SER A 4 7.09 4.13 8.05
C SER A 4 6.94 3.75 6.58
N LEU A 5 5.95 4.35 5.92
CA LEU A 5 5.79 4.36 4.47
C LEU A 5 5.80 5.82 4.03
N GLY A 6 6.68 6.15 3.08
CA GLY A 6 6.93 7.52 2.64
C GLY A 6 6.62 7.73 1.16
N ALA A 7 6.77 8.95 0.70
CA ALA A 7 6.77 9.31 -0.71
C ALA A 7 8.18 9.78 -1.11
N ASP A 8 9.16 8.91 -0.93
CA ASP A 8 10.56 9.22 -1.21
C ASP A 8 10.79 9.38 -2.72
N GLY A 9 11.57 10.39 -3.11
CA GLY A 9 11.87 10.72 -4.50
C GLY A 9 11.19 12.00 -4.99
N PHE A 10 11.12 12.17 -6.31
CA PHE A 10 10.51 13.34 -6.93
C PHE A 10 8.99 13.21 -7.03
N GLY A 11 8.29 14.34 -6.87
CA GLY A 11 6.87 14.43 -7.17
C GLY A 11 6.58 14.30 -8.66
N PHE A 12 5.34 13.92 -8.98
CA PHE A 12 4.83 13.84 -10.35
C PHE A 12 3.33 14.18 -10.39
N SER A 13 2.80 14.42 -11.58
CA SER A 13 1.39 14.78 -11.79
C SER A 13 0.58 13.56 -12.21
N ASP A 14 -0.38 13.16 -11.37
CA ASP A 14 -1.36 12.11 -11.63
C ASP A 14 -2.53 12.27 -10.63
N THR A 15 -3.53 11.39 -10.69
CA THR A 15 -4.56 11.24 -9.67
C THR A 15 -3.96 10.87 -8.31
N ARG A 16 -4.63 11.24 -7.21
CA ARG A 16 -4.15 10.92 -5.85
C ARG A 16 -4.01 9.42 -5.62
N GLN A 17 -4.90 8.62 -6.21
CA GLN A 17 -4.91 7.17 -6.09
C GLN A 17 -3.68 6.56 -6.77
N ALA A 18 -3.42 6.94 -8.02
CA ALA A 18 -2.24 6.49 -8.76
C ALA A 18 -0.94 6.94 -8.08
N ALA A 19 -0.88 8.20 -7.63
CA ALA A 19 0.26 8.74 -6.91
C ALA A 19 0.58 7.94 -5.64
N ARG A 20 -0.43 7.67 -4.80
CA ARG A 20 -0.23 6.88 -3.57
C ARG A 20 0.16 5.43 -3.83
N ARG A 21 -0.41 4.82 -4.86
CA ARG A 21 -0.04 3.47 -5.28
C ARG A 21 1.40 3.42 -5.76
N PHE A 22 1.84 4.38 -6.57
CA PHE A 22 3.23 4.48 -7.03
C PHE A 22 4.21 4.57 -5.86
N PHE A 23 3.95 5.46 -4.90
CA PHE A 23 4.79 5.61 -3.70
C PHE A 23 4.61 4.47 -2.68
N LYS A 24 3.67 3.55 -2.89
CA LYS A 24 3.35 2.45 -1.97
C LYS A 24 3.04 2.95 -0.56
N ASN A 25 2.28 4.04 -0.48
CA ASN A 25 1.81 4.62 0.78
C ASN A 25 0.27 4.67 0.87
N ASP A 26 -0.39 3.82 0.09
CA ASP A 26 -1.83 3.66 0.11
C ASP A 26 -2.30 2.64 1.17
N THR A 27 -3.61 2.45 1.30
CA THR A 27 -4.19 1.55 2.31
C THR A 27 -3.68 0.11 2.17
N HIS A 28 -3.59 -0.41 0.95
CA HIS A 28 -3.13 -1.78 0.73
C HIS A 28 -1.64 -1.93 1.02
N SER A 29 -0.82 -0.90 0.77
CA SER A 29 0.58 -0.90 1.18
C SER A 29 0.74 -0.93 2.71
N ILE A 30 -0.12 -0.22 3.44
CA ILE A 30 -0.16 -0.28 4.92
C ILE A 30 -0.52 -1.69 5.40
N VAL A 31 -1.54 -2.32 4.81
CA VAL A 31 -1.94 -3.70 5.14
C VAL A 31 -0.79 -4.68 4.93
N VAL A 32 -0.13 -4.62 3.77
CA VAL A 32 1.01 -5.49 3.47
C VAL A 32 2.14 -5.26 4.47
N LYS A 33 2.45 -4.00 4.82
CA LYS A 33 3.51 -3.71 5.81
C LYS A 33 3.14 -4.22 7.22
N ALA A 34 1.89 -4.09 7.62
CA ALA A 34 1.40 -4.63 8.88
C ALA A 34 1.50 -6.16 8.92
N LEU A 35 1.10 -6.85 7.85
CA LEU A 35 1.26 -8.30 7.73
C LEU A 35 2.73 -8.73 7.76
N GLN A 36 3.63 -7.98 7.12
CA GLN A 36 5.07 -8.25 7.23
C GLN A 36 5.58 -8.16 8.68
N LEU A 37 5.11 -7.18 9.45
CA LEU A 37 5.46 -7.01 10.86
C LEU A 37 4.89 -8.13 11.74
N LEU A 38 3.68 -8.60 11.45
CA LEU A 38 3.04 -9.70 12.16
C LEU A 38 3.70 -11.05 11.83
N ALA A 39 3.98 -11.29 10.54
CA ALA A 39 4.62 -12.51 10.06
C ALA A 39 6.03 -12.68 10.65
N ARG A 40 6.82 -11.59 10.74
CA ARG A 40 8.14 -11.61 11.39
C ARG A 40 8.09 -11.96 12.88
N ARG A 41 6.95 -11.73 13.54
CA ARG A 41 6.70 -12.13 14.93
C ARG A 41 6.09 -13.53 15.07
N GLY A 42 5.80 -14.21 13.95
CA GLY A 42 5.10 -15.49 13.94
C GLY A 42 3.62 -15.41 14.31
N GLU A 43 3.02 -14.21 14.30
CA GLU A 43 1.62 -13.99 14.69
C GLU A 43 0.63 -14.29 13.55
N VAL A 44 1.12 -14.36 12.31
CA VAL A 44 0.36 -14.77 11.12
C VAL A 44 1.25 -15.64 10.21
N ASP A 45 0.64 -16.32 9.24
CA ASP A 45 1.35 -17.11 8.23
C ASP A 45 2.43 -16.26 7.52
N ALA A 46 3.63 -16.82 7.35
CA ALA A 46 4.75 -16.17 6.68
C ALA A 46 4.43 -15.77 5.22
N GLN A 47 3.48 -16.44 4.57
CA GLN A 47 3.00 -16.15 3.22
C GLN A 47 1.93 -15.07 3.16
N ALA A 48 1.32 -14.67 4.29
CA ALA A 48 0.23 -13.69 4.31
C ALA A 48 0.59 -12.35 3.61
N PRO A 49 1.81 -11.79 3.75
CA PRO A 49 2.21 -10.59 3.01
C PRO A 49 2.23 -10.79 1.49
N ALA A 50 2.75 -11.94 1.02
CA ALA A 50 2.85 -12.26 -0.40
C ALA A 50 1.44 -12.43 -1.01
N GLN A 51 0.56 -13.13 -0.31
CA GLN A 51 -0.84 -13.28 -0.71
C GLN A 51 -1.56 -11.93 -0.76
N ALA A 52 -1.29 -11.03 0.17
CA ALA A 52 -1.86 -9.68 0.15
C ALA A 52 -1.35 -8.85 -1.03
N ILE A 53 -0.05 -8.96 -1.38
CA ILE A 53 0.52 -8.29 -2.57
C ILE A 53 -0.22 -8.70 -3.84
N GLU A 54 -0.41 -10.02 -4.03
CA GLU A 54 -1.16 -10.58 -5.16
C GLU A 54 -2.64 -10.13 -5.13
N LYS A 55 -3.32 -10.34 -4.00
CA LYS A 55 -4.74 -10.01 -3.82
C LYS A 55 -5.06 -8.55 -4.13
N TYR A 56 -4.20 -7.63 -3.70
CA TYR A 56 -4.40 -6.19 -3.89
C TYR A 56 -3.75 -5.65 -5.16
N ARG A 57 -3.14 -6.52 -5.97
CA ARG A 57 -2.39 -6.14 -7.18
C ARG A 57 -1.42 -5.00 -6.87
N LEU A 58 -0.66 -5.11 -5.78
CA LEU A 58 0.10 -3.99 -5.20
C LEU A 58 1.17 -3.42 -6.15
N LEU A 59 1.60 -4.21 -7.13
CA LEU A 59 2.59 -3.82 -8.14
C LEU A 59 1.97 -3.20 -9.40
N ASP A 60 0.65 -3.15 -9.49
CA ASP A 60 -0.08 -2.47 -10.56
C ASP A 60 -0.48 -1.06 -10.12
N VAL A 61 0.10 -0.06 -10.79
CA VAL A 61 -0.14 1.35 -10.49
C VAL A 61 -1.59 1.78 -10.68
N ASN A 62 -2.34 1.08 -11.53
CA ASN A 62 -3.73 1.38 -11.83
C ASN A 62 -4.72 0.73 -10.85
N ALA A 63 -4.25 -0.14 -9.95
CA ALA A 63 -5.08 -0.82 -8.94
C ALA A 63 -5.21 -0.04 -7.62
N GLY A 64 -4.74 1.21 -7.57
CA GLY A 64 -4.89 2.10 -6.42
C GLY A 64 -6.34 2.59 -6.27
N THR A 65 -6.95 2.42 -5.10
CA THR A 65 -8.31 2.91 -4.81
C THR A 65 -8.35 3.96 -3.69
N THR A 66 -7.26 4.12 -2.93
CA THR A 66 -7.20 5.04 -1.79
C THR A 66 -7.14 6.50 -2.23
N GLY A 67 -8.14 7.30 -1.84
CA GLY A 67 -8.22 8.71 -2.20
C GLY A 67 -9.15 9.02 -3.38
N GLY A 68 -10.10 8.12 -3.66
CA GLY A 68 -11.31 8.39 -4.46
C GLY A 68 -11.93 9.75 -4.12
N ALA A 69 -12.36 10.48 -5.15
CA ALA A 69 -12.78 11.88 -5.08
C ALA A 69 -13.84 12.12 -3.97
N GLY A 70 -13.40 12.70 -2.84
CA GLY A 70 -14.26 13.47 -1.95
C GLY A 70 -14.51 14.84 -2.57
N GLY A 71 -15.27 14.84 -3.67
CA GLY A 71 -15.58 16.02 -4.49
C GLY A 71 -17.07 16.16 -4.82
N GLU A 72 -17.94 15.41 -4.15
CA GLU A 72 -19.37 15.74 -4.08
C GLU A 72 -19.58 16.34 -2.68
N SER A 73 -20.05 17.59 -2.67
CA SER A 73 -20.33 18.38 -1.46
C SER A 73 -21.47 17.79 -0.64
#